data_AF-A0A6I9P146-F1
#
_entry.id   AF-A0A6I9P146-F1
#
_cell.length_a   1.000
_cell.length_b   1.000
_cell.length_c   1.000
_cell.angle_alpha   90.00
_cell.angle_beta   90.00
_cell.angle_gamma   90.00
#
_symmetry.space_group_name_H-M   'P 1'
#
loop_
_entity.id
_entity.type
_entity.pdbx_description
1 polymer ?
#
loop_
_entity_poly.entity_id
_entity_poly.type
_entity_poly.pdbx_seq_one_letter_code
_entity_poly.pdbx_strand_id
1 'polypeptide(L)'
;MRNRAVLPLAAVIVVLLITWAVSFNSFDVQEKARNILITTAPKAKCGLSRVCPPDHFAFYIVSGAANVVGPKICFEGKIIMSNVKNNVGSGLNIVVVNEKLGDVETIAYLNMKIGNADDILAYLKNIYPGMIVLVASFDDVTAKMTDEMREVFVGMGSTLITSVKRRDNWVFAGRAGRDNKSLFEKQAANDESTNVYGDWPEAVELSGCYPRNHTDGKVS
;
A
#
# COMPACT_ATOMS: atom_id res chain seq x y z
N MET A 1 67.30 -50.03 -10.59
CA MET A 1 65.92 -50.16 -11.11
C MET A 1 64.93 -49.47 -10.15
N ARG A 2 64.72 -48.16 -10.25
CA ARG A 2 63.63 -47.45 -9.56
C ARG A 2 63.54 -46.04 -10.13
N ASN A 3 62.40 -45.65 -10.69
CA ASN A 3 61.93 -44.26 -10.97
C ASN A 3 61.07 -44.10 -12.23
N ARG A 4 60.73 -45.15 -12.98
CA ARG A 4 59.81 -45.00 -14.13
C ARG A 4 58.31 -44.93 -13.76
N ALA A 5 57.91 -45.38 -12.58
CA ALA A 5 56.51 -45.39 -12.13
C ALA A 5 56.08 -44.15 -11.30
N VAL A 6 57.03 -43.31 -10.88
CA VAL A 6 56.75 -42.14 -10.00
C VAL A 6 56.27 -40.92 -10.80
N LEU A 7 56.79 -40.74 -12.02
CA LEU A 7 56.38 -39.66 -12.94
C LEU A 7 54.89 -39.69 -13.34
N PRO A 8 54.29 -40.82 -13.75
CA PRO A 8 52.88 -40.84 -14.13
C PRO A 8 51.95 -40.62 -12.92
N LEU A 9 52.34 -41.09 -11.72
CA LEU A 9 51.55 -40.91 -10.51
C LEU A 9 51.51 -39.44 -10.07
N ALA A 10 52.65 -38.74 -10.15
CA ALA A 10 52.73 -37.31 -9.84
C ALA A 10 51.88 -36.47 -10.80
N ALA A 11 51.88 -36.80 -12.11
CA ALA A 11 51.05 -36.11 -13.10
C ALA A 11 49.55 -36.30 -12.83
N VAL A 12 49.12 -37.50 -12.45
CA VAL A 12 47.71 -37.78 -12.10
C VAL A 12 47.28 -36.99 -10.87
N ILE A 13 48.14 -36.90 -9.84
CA ILE A 13 47.85 -36.10 -8.64
C ILE A 13 47.72 -34.62 -8.98
N VAL A 14 48.59 -34.08 -9.84
CA VAL A 14 48.52 -32.68 -10.28
C VAL A 14 47.22 -32.41 -11.05
N VAL A 15 46.80 -33.30 -11.95
CA VAL A 15 45.53 -33.15 -12.68
C VAL A 15 44.34 -33.18 -11.72
N LEU A 16 44.33 -34.10 -10.74
CA LEU A 16 43.27 -34.17 -9.73
C LEU A 16 43.21 -32.90 -8.84
N LEU A 17 44.34 -32.32 -8.48
CA LEU A 17 44.38 -31.07 -7.72
C LEU A 17 43.89 -29.87 -8.53
N ILE A 18 44.24 -29.81 -9.81
CA ILE A 18 43.78 -28.75 -10.72
C ILE A 18 42.27 -28.86 -10.94
N THR A 19 41.74 -30.06 -11.23
CA THR A 19 40.30 -30.25 -11.42
C THR A 19 39.53 -29.95 -10.13
N TRP A 20 40.04 -30.38 -8.98
CA TRP A 20 39.46 -30.06 -7.69
C TRP A 20 39.44 -28.54 -7.42
N ALA A 21 40.55 -27.84 -7.64
CA ALA A 21 40.62 -26.39 -7.45
C ALA A 21 39.68 -25.61 -8.39
N VAL A 22 39.57 -26.03 -9.66
CA VAL A 22 38.66 -25.41 -10.63
C VAL A 22 37.20 -25.65 -10.21
N SER A 23 36.83 -26.86 -9.81
CA SER A 23 35.47 -27.17 -9.35
C SER A 23 35.09 -26.40 -8.08
N PHE A 24 36.00 -26.28 -7.10
CA PHE A 24 35.74 -25.52 -5.88
C PHE A 24 35.56 -24.02 -6.16
N ASN A 25 36.41 -23.43 -7.01
CA ASN A 25 36.31 -22.01 -7.36
C ASN A 25 35.03 -21.71 -8.17
N SER A 26 34.63 -22.59 -9.10
CA SER A 26 33.39 -22.42 -9.86
C SER A 26 32.15 -22.49 -8.96
N PHE A 27 32.17 -23.34 -7.93
CA PHE A 27 31.06 -23.48 -6.99
C PHE A 27 30.88 -22.23 -6.11
N ASP A 28 31.96 -21.69 -5.54
CA ASP A 28 31.94 -20.47 -4.71
C ASP A 28 31.44 -19.25 -5.52
N VAL A 29 31.90 -19.10 -6.77
CA VAL A 29 31.44 -18.02 -7.67
C VAL A 29 29.93 -18.14 -7.94
N GLN A 30 29.42 -19.36 -8.17
CA GLN A 30 28.00 -19.57 -8.44
C GLN A 30 27.13 -19.33 -7.20
N GLU A 31 27.58 -19.73 -6.02
CA GLU A 31 26.87 -19.50 -4.75
C GLU A 31 26.86 -18.01 -4.38
N LYS A 32 27.98 -17.31 -4.58
CA LYS A 32 28.08 -15.86 -4.38
C LYS A 32 27.20 -15.09 -5.36
N ALA A 33 27.17 -15.48 -6.64
CA ALA A 33 26.28 -14.89 -7.63
C ALA A 33 24.79 -15.12 -7.30
N ARG A 34 24.43 -16.32 -6.83
CA ARG A 34 23.06 -16.65 -6.39
C ARG A 34 22.66 -15.85 -5.16
N ASN A 35 23.55 -15.69 -4.18
CA ASN A 35 23.31 -14.88 -2.99
C ASN A 35 23.15 -13.39 -3.34
N ILE A 36 23.93 -12.87 -4.30
CA ILE A 36 23.77 -11.51 -4.81
C ILE A 36 22.40 -11.34 -5.48
N LEU A 37 22.02 -12.25 -6.39
CA LEU A 37 20.74 -12.21 -7.11
C LEU A 37 19.50 -12.30 -6.18
N ILE A 38 19.59 -13.08 -5.09
CA ILE A 38 18.52 -13.21 -4.09
C ILE A 38 18.42 -11.95 -3.21
N THR A 39 19.55 -11.30 -2.93
CA THR A 39 19.57 -10.10 -2.08
C THR A 39 19.08 -8.84 -2.82
N THR A 40 19.15 -8.83 -4.15
CA THR A 40 18.75 -7.67 -4.99
C THR A 40 17.33 -7.72 -5.53
N ALA A 41 16.57 -8.80 -5.29
CA ALA A 41 15.18 -8.86 -5.72
C ALA A 41 14.34 -7.78 -5.01
N PRO A 42 13.62 -6.90 -5.74
CA PRO A 42 12.82 -5.86 -5.12
C PRO A 42 11.77 -6.50 -4.19
N LYS A 43 11.75 -6.09 -2.93
CA LYS A 43 10.72 -6.55 -1.97
C LYS A 43 9.43 -5.78 -2.23
N ALA A 44 8.31 -6.51 -2.24
CA ALA A 44 7.00 -5.90 -2.34
C ALA A 44 6.75 -4.99 -1.13
N LYS A 45 6.34 -3.75 -1.41
CA LYS A 45 6.07 -2.73 -0.39
C LYS A 45 4.69 -2.96 0.24
N CYS A 46 4.52 -2.50 1.48
CA CYS A 46 3.26 -2.59 2.23
C CYS A 46 2.71 -4.02 2.44
N GLY A 47 3.54 -5.06 2.26
CA GLY A 47 3.10 -6.45 2.37
C GLY A 47 2.26 -6.92 1.17
N LEU A 48 2.31 -6.21 0.04
CA LEU A 48 1.70 -6.65 -1.21
C LEU A 48 2.26 -8.02 -1.64
N SER A 49 1.44 -8.82 -2.32
CA SER A 49 1.87 -10.13 -2.82
C SER A 49 2.86 -10.04 -3.98
N ARG A 50 2.93 -8.90 -4.67
CA ARG A 50 3.81 -8.64 -5.81
C ARG A 50 4.34 -7.21 -5.75
N VAL A 51 5.50 -7.00 -6.39
CA VAL A 51 6.08 -5.67 -6.59
C VAL A 51 5.20 -4.90 -7.57
N CYS A 52 4.94 -3.63 -7.27
CA CYS A 52 4.22 -2.77 -8.20
C CYS A 52 5.02 -2.55 -9.49
N PRO A 53 4.35 -2.44 -10.65
CA PRO A 53 5.01 -2.07 -11.89
C PRO A 53 5.71 -0.69 -11.74
N PRO A 54 6.67 -0.37 -12.63
CA PRO A 54 7.23 0.97 -12.71
C PRO A 54 6.13 2.04 -12.76
N ASP A 55 6.45 3.24 -12.28
CA ASP A 55 5.53 4.39 -12.29
C ASP A 55 4.22 4.18 -11.49
N HIS A 56 4.26 3.32 -10.47
CA HIS A 56 3.15 3.15 -9.55
C HIS A 56 3.62 3.27 -8.10
N PHE A 57 2.72 3.72 -7.24
CA PHE A 57 2.90 3.71 -5.80
C PHE A 57 2.17 2.54 -5.17
N ALA A 58 2.85 1.76 -4.34
CA ALA A 58 2.26 0.72 -3.53
C ALA A 58 1.47 1.33 -2.36
N PHE A 59 0.25 0.82 -2.14
CA PHE A 59 -0.53 1.19 -0.97
C PHE A 59 -1.29 0.00 -0.39
N TYR A 60 -1.63 0.11 0.89
CA TYR A 60 -2.47 -0.84 1.62
C TYR A 60 -3.28 -0.10 2.68
N ILE A 61 -4.59 -0.25 2.65
CA ILE A 61 -5.57 0.44 3.51
C ILE A 61 -6.42 -0.62 4.20
N VAL A 62 -6.60 -0.47 5.51
CA VAL A 62 -7.53 -1.26 6.32
C VAL A 62 -8.40 -0.29 7.10
N SER A 63 -9.72 -0.48 7.07
CA SER A 63 -10.64 0.26 7.94
C SER A 63 -10.41 -0.06 9.42
N GLY A 64 -11.07 0.66 10.31
CA GLY A 64 -11.18 0.23 11.70
C GLY A 64 -11.98 -1.08 11.83
N ALA A 65 -11.79 -1.75 12.97
CA ALA A 65 -12.64 -2.85 13.42
C ALA A 65 -13.47 -2.37 14.62
N ALA A 66 -14.78 -2.28 14.39
CA ALA A 66 -15.73 -1.63 15.30
C ALA A 66 -15.22 -0.25 15.76
N ASN A 67 -15.28 0.02 17.05
CA ASN A 67 -14.78 1.24 17.70
C ASN A 67 -13.51 1.01 18.54
N VAL A 68 -12.87 -0.16 18.41
CA VAL A 68 -11.76 -0.60 19.27
C VAL A 68 -10.41 -0.58 18.57
N VAL A 69 -10.34 -1.08 17.34
CA VAL A 69 -9.11 -1.09 16.55
C VAL A 69 -9.26 -0.06 15.44
N GLY A 70 -8.33 0.88 15.39
CA GLY A 70 -8.32 1.93 14.38
C GLY A 70 -7.74 1.45 13.05
N PRO A 71 -7.87 2.26 12.01
CA PRO A 71 -7.45 1.91 10.66
C PRO A 71 -5.94 1.86 10.52
N LYS A 72 -5.49 1.26 9.41
CA LYS A 72 -4.08 1.23 9.01
C LYS A 72 -3.95 1.69 7.57
N ILE A 73 -3.08 2.67 7.33
CA ILE A 73 -2.75 3.14 5.98
C ILE A 73 -1.24 3.01 5.79
N CYS A 74 -0.83 2.22 4.80
CA CYS A 74 0.54 2.10 4.34
C CYS A 74 0.68 2.67 2.93
N PHE A 75 1.74 3.43 2.71
CA PHE A 75 2.09 3.99 1.42
C PHE A 75 3.58 3.83 1.18
N GLU A 76 3.95 3.31 0.02
CA GLU A 76 5.34 3.10 -0.42
C GLU A 76 6.23 2.37 0.61
N GLY A 77 5.64 1.40 1.32
CA GLY A 77 6.32 0.57 2.31
C GLY A 77 6.39 1.18 3.71
N LYS A 78 5.85 2.39 3.90
CA LYS A 78 5.82 3.08 5.19
C LYS A 78 4.40 3.06 5.75
N ILE A 79 4.26 2.63 7.01
CA ILE A 79 2.99 2.78 7.75
C ILE A 79 2.82 4.26 8.10
N ILE A 80 1.84 4.91 7.48
CA ILE A 80 1.53 6.32 7.63
C ILE A 80 0.57 6.54 8.80
N MET A 81 -0.52 5.76 8.86
CA MET A 81 -1.52 5.81 9.94
C MET A 81 -1.69 4.43 10.58
N SER A 82 -1.76 4.38 11.92
CA SER A 82 -2.11 3.17 12.70
C SER A 82 -2.33 3.52 14.18
N ASN A 83 -2.98 2.63 14.94
CA ASN A 83 -3.05 2.74 16.41
C ASN A 83 -1.68 2.88 17.06
N VAL A 84 -0.68 2.13 16.60
CA VAL A 84 0.68 2.16 17.16
C VAL A 84 1.33 3.54 17.01
N LYS A 85 0.97 4.28 15.95
CA LYS A 85 1.44 5.65 15.71
C LYS A 85 0.62 6.72 16.44
N ASN A 86 -0.44 6.33 17.15
CA ASN A 86 -1.34 7.22 17.89
C ASN A 86 -1.88 8.39 17.03
N ASN A 87 -2.15 8.13 15.75
CA ASN A 87 -2.55 9.16 14.78
C ASN A 87 -3.82 8.79 14.00
N VAL A 88 -4.70 7.99 14.61
CA VAL A 88 -5.98 7.55 14.04
C VAL A 88 -7.13 7.87 14.99
N GLY A 89 -8.33 8.08 14.46
CA GLY A 89 -9.51 8.42 15.28
C GLY A 89 -10.83 8.06 14.59
N SER A 90 -11.92 7.96 15.38
CA SER A 90 -13.27 7.69 14.87
C SER A 90 -13.65 8.72 13.79
N GLY A 91 -14.28 8.27 12.70
CA GLY A 91 -14.59 9.06 11.52
C GLY A 91 -13.70 8.73 10.31
N LEU A 92 -13.40 9.74 9.49
CA LEU A 92 -12.60 9.59 8.26
C LEU A 92 -11.12 9.74 8.59
N ASN A 93 -10.29 8.76 8.24
CA ASN A 93 -8.83 8.83 8.37
C ASN A 93 -8.23 8.98 6.98
N ILE A 94 -7.52 10.08 6.73
CA ILE A 94 -7.15 10.54 5.39
C ILE A 94 -5.64 10.76 5.31
N VAL A 95 -5.03 10.23 4.25
CA VAL A 95 -3.67 10.55 3.82
C VAL A 95 -3.73 11.20 2.44
N VAL A 96 -3.13 12.38 2.31
CA VAL A 96 -3.00 13.11 1.04
C VAL A 96 -1.56 13.03 0.58
N VAL A 97 -1.35 12.64 -0.67
CA VAL A 97 -0.02 12.42 -1.25
C VAL A 97 0.15 13.21 -2.54
N ASN A 98 1.33 13.84 -2.67
CA ASN A 98 1.77 14.47 -3.90
C ASN A 98 1.93 13.43 -5.02
N GLU A 99 1.18 13.56 -6.12
CA GLU A 99 1.19 12.55 -7.19
C GLU A 99 2.52 12.46 -7.95
N LYS A 100 3.33 13.52 -7.96
CA LYS A 100 4.60 13.57 -8.71
C LYS A 100 5.73 12.98 -7.90
N LEU A 101 5.86 13.43 -6.65
CA LEU A 101 6.98 13.06 -5.77
C LEU A 101 6.67 11.79 -4.96
N GLY A 102 5.40 11.53 -4.66
CA GLY A 102 5.00 10.48 -3.73
C GLY A 102 5.19 10.87 -2.26
N ASP A 103 5.39 12.16 -1.98
CA ASP A 103 5.53 12.67 -0.63
C ASP A 103 4.16 12.80 0.04
N VAL A 104 4.08 12.39 1.31
CA VAL A 104 2.87 12.54 2.12
C VAL A 104 2.79 13.99 2.57
N GLU A 105 1.81 14.72 2.05
CA GLU A 105 1.59 16.15 2.32
C GLU A 105 0.75 16.35 3.58
N THR A 106 -0.25 15.49 3.79
CA THR A 106 -1.17 15.63 4.92
C THR A 106 -1.60 14.29 5.47
N ILE A 107 -1.70 14.21 6.79
CA ILE A 107 -2.26 13.09 7.54
C ILE A 107 -3.27 13.69 8.51
N ALA A 108 -4.53 13.29 8.42
CA ALA A 108 -5.57 13.79 9.30
C ALA A 108 -6.59 12.69 9.60
N TYR A 109 -7.26 12.81 10.75
CA TYR A 109 -8.54 12.15 10.96
C TYR A 109 -9.60 13.21 11.25
N LEU A 110 -10.78 13.04 10.65
CA LEU A 110 -11.91 13.95 10.74
C LEU A 110 -13.01 13.24 11.53
N ASN A 111 -13.29 13.72 12.75
CA ASN A 111 -14.27 13.07 13.61
C ASN A 111 -15.70 13.34 13.13
N MET A 112 -16.32 12.33 12.55
CA MET A 112 -17.66 12.44 11.96
C MET A 112 -18.80 12.38 12.97
N LYS A 113 -18.51 12.38 14.29
CA LYS A 113 -19.51 12.41 15.37
C LYS A 113 -19.53 13.75 16.10
N ILE A 114 -18.38 14.20 16.57
CA ILE A 114 -18.23 15.43 17.38
C ILE A 114 -17.54 16.58 16.65
N GLY A 115 -16.99 16.34 15.45
CA GLY A 115 -16.39 17.39 14.64
C GLY A 115 -17.42 18.39 14.09
N ASN A 116 -16.94 19.58 13.74
CA ASN A 116 -17.72 20.58 13.04
C ASN A 116 -17.80 20.22 11.55
N ALA A 117 -19.02 20.22 10.99
CA ALA A 117 -19.23 19.82 9.60
C ALA A 117 -18.61 20.80 8.59
N ASP A 118 -18.63 22.10 8.86
CA ASP A 118 -18.07 23.12 7.97
C ASP A 118 -16.55 23.01 7.90
N ASP A 119 -15.88 22.77 9.04
CA ASP A 119 -14.43 22.54 9.08
C ASP A 119 -14.02 21.28 8.32
N ILE A 120 -14.80 20.21 8.46
CA ILE A 120 -14.59 18.94 7.73
C ILE A 120 -14.74 19.16 6.22
N LEU A 121 -15.80 19.84 5.80
CA LEU A 121 -16.03 20.14 4.39
C LEU A 121 -14.93 21.05 3.83
N ALA A 122 -14.53 22.08 4.58
CA ALA A 122 -13.44 22.97 4.20
C ALA A 122 -12.13 22.21 4.03
N TYR A 123 -11.79 21.30 4.95
CA TYR A 123 -10.64 20.42 4.81
C TYR A 123 -10.68 19.62 3.49
N LEU A 124 -11.81 18.96 3.20
CA LEU A 124 -11.97 18.14 1.99
C LEU A 124 -11.85 18.96 0.71
N LYS A 125 -12.44 20.16 0.66
CA LYS A 125 -12.37 21.07 -0.49
C LYS A 125 -10.99 21.69 -0.71
N ASN A 126 -10.20 21.83 0.35
CA ASN A 126 -8.85 22.39 0.28
C ASN A 126 -7.80 21.38 -0.23
N ILE A 127 -8.17 20.12 -0.45
CA ILE A 127 -7.28 19.15 -1.08
C ILE A 127 -7.06 19.57 -2.54
N TYR A 128 -5.82 19.94 -2.87
CA TYR A 128 -5.47 20.42 -4.19
C TYR A 128 -5.75 19.37 -5.29
N PRO A 129 -6.28 19.79 -6.46
CA PRO A 129 -6.44 18.91 -7.61
C PRO A 129 -5.11 18.22 -7.99
N GLY A 130 -5.20 16.94 -8.38
CA GLY A 130 -4.05 16.08 -8.69
C GLY A 130 -3.53 15.27 -7.51
N MET A 131 -3.83 15.65 -6.26
CA MET A 131 -3.37 14.88 -5.10
C MET A 131 -4.02 13.49 -5.03
N ILE A 132 -3.22 12.48 -4.67
CA ILE A 132 -3.74 11.14 -4.35
C ILE A 132 -4.31 11.18 -2.94
N VAL A 133 -5.52 10.64 -2.75
CA VAL A 133 -6.21 10.63 -1.46
C VAL A 133 -6.48 9.19 -1.05
N LEU A 134 -5.97 8.77 0.11
CA LEU A 134 -6.23 7.47 0.72
C LEU A 134 -7.12 7.67 1.93
N VAL A 135 -8.21 6.91 2.03
CA VAL A 135 -9.21 7.08 3.08
C VAL A 135 -9.55 5.73 3.72
N ALA A 136 -9.63 5.73 5.05
CA ALA A 136 -10.14 4.62 5.84
C ALA A 136 -11.18 5.13 6.85
N SER A 137 -12.33 4.48 6.89
CA SER A 137 -13.34 4.69 7.93
C SER A 137 -12.91 4.06 9.27
N PHE A 138 -13.42 4.62 10.37
CA PHE A 138 -13.33 4.03 11.70
C PHE A 138 -14.60 4.34 12.50
N ASP A 139 -15.22 3.31 13.09
CA ASP A 139 -16.46 3.38 13.87
C ASP A 139 -17.69 3.82 13.05
N ASP A 140 -17.83 5.12 12.75
CA ASP A 140 -18.91 5.65 11.91
C ASP A 140 -18.45 6.93 11.19
N VAL A 141 -18.79 7.03 9.90
CA VAL A 141 -18.46 8.22 9.08
C VAL A 141 -19.67 9.07 8.74
N THR A 142 -20.88 8.69 9.17
CA THR A 142 -22.13 9.23 8.60
C THR A 142 -22.77 10.34 9.40
N ALA A 143 -22.55 10.41 10.72
CA ALA A 143 -23.28 11.36 11.58
C ALA A 143 -23.07 12.86 11.22
N LYS A 144 -21.96 13.23 10.57
CA LYS A 144 -21.70 14.58 10.03
C LYS A 144 -21.53 14.61 8.51
N MET A 145 -21.75 13.50 7.81
CA MET A 145 -21.58 13.41 6.36
C MET A 145 -22.73 14.11 5.64
N THR A 146 -22.43 15.17 4.91
CA THR A 146 -23.41 15.88 4.07
C THR A 146 -23.33 15.41 2.63
N ASP A 147 -24.38 15.65 1.84
CA ASP A 147 -24.37 15.35 0.40
C ASP A 147 -23.22 16.06 -0.31
N GLU A 148 -22.93 17.30 0.08
CA GLU A 148 -21.81 18.06 -0.47
C GLU A 148 -20.44 17.41 -0.18
N MET A 149 -20.24 16.83 1.02
CA MET A 149 -19.02 16.06 1.31
C MET A 149 -18.95 14.79 0.45
N ARG A 150 -20.08 14.12 0.21
CA ARG A 150 -20.14 12.94 -0.67
C ARG A 150 -19.79 13.33 -2.11
N GLU A 151 -20.29 14.44 -2.61
CA GLU A 151 -19.95 14.97 -3.94
C GLU A 151 -18.46 15.29 -4.07
N VAL A 152 -17.81 15.79 -3.02
CA VAL A 152 -16.34 15.97 -3.03
C VAL A 152 -15.62 14.63 -3.24
N PHE A 153 -16.05 13.56 -2.58
CA PHE A 153 -15.47 12.22 -2.80
C PHE A 153 -15.82 11.63 -4.17
N VAL A 154 -17.02 11.92 -4.70
CA VAL A 154 -17.39 11.57 -6.09
C VAL A 154 -16.43 12.25 -7.07
N GLY A 155 -16.13 13.53 -6.88
CA GLY A 155 -15.12 14.27 -7.66
C GLY A 155 -13.67 13.82 -7.42
N MET A 156 -13.42 12.96 -6.42
CA MET A 156 -12.15 12.23 -6.24
C MET A 156 -12.15 10.84 -6.90
N GLY A 157 -13.29 10.42 -7.47
CA GLY A 157 -13.50 9.15 -8.15
C GLY A 157 -14.26 8.09 -7.34
N SER A 158 -14.83 8.42 -6.18
CA SER A 158 -15.63 7.45 -5.42
C SER A 158 -16.94 7.12 -6.13
N THR A 159 -17.32 5.84 -6.07
CA THR A 159 -18.58 5.30 -6.59
C THR A 159 -19.48 4.77 -5.49
N LEU A 160 -18.92 4.41 -4.33
CA LEU A 160 -19.65 3.85 -3.20
C LEU A 160 -19.95 4.89 -2.12
N ILE A 161 -19.30 6.06 -2.11
CA ILE A 161 -19.51 7.04 -1.03
C ILE A 161 -20.98 7.45 -0.91
N THR A 162 -21.74 7.54 -1.99
CA THR A 162 -23.18 7.89 -1.93
C THR A 162 -24.04 6.80 -1.28
N SER A 163 -23.57 5.55 -1.26
CA SER A 163 -24.23 4.42 -0.61
C SER A 163 -23.69 4.05 0.78
N VAL A 164 -22.65 4.73 1.27
CA VAL A 164 -22.10 4.48 2.62
C VAL A 164 -23.12 4.90 3.69
N LYS A 165 -23.55 3.93 4.49
CA LYS A 165 -24.50 4.04 5.60
C LYS A 165 -23.79 3.93 6.94
N ARG A 166 -24.59 4.11 8.00
CA ARG A 166 -24.13 4.11 9.38
C ARG A 166 -23.33 2.84 9.70
N ARG A 167 -22.11 3.02 10.22
CA ARG A 167 -21.13 1.97 10.59
C ARG A 167 -20.66 1.06 9.46
N ASP A 168 -20.97 1.38 8.21
CA ASP A 168 -20.34 0.69 7.10
C ASP A 168 -18.83 0.92 7.16
N ASN A 169 -18.08 -0.16 6.97
CA ASN A 169 -16.65 -0.04 6.77
C ASN A 169 -16.40 0.29 5.30
N TRP A 170 -15.69 1.37 5.05
CA TRP A 170 -15.33 1.87 3.74
C TRP A 170 -13.85 2.26 3.68
N VAL A 171 -13.20 1.90 2.57
CA VAL A 171 -11.83 2.28 2.23
C VAL A 171 -11.78 2.71 0.77
N PHE A 172 -10.95 3.71 0.49
CA PHE A 172 -10.90 4.35 -0.81
C PHE A 172 -9.52 4.89 -1.11
N ALA A 173 -9.08 4.76 -2.35
CA ALA A 173 -7.95 5.50 -2.89
C ALA A 173 -8.40 6.20 -4.18
N GLY A 174 -8.27 7.52 -4.23
CA GLY A 174 -8.73 8.36 -5.35
C GLY A 174 -7.74 9.44 -5.72
N ARG A 175 -8.16 10.35 -6.60
CA ARG A 175 -7.38 11.52 -6.99
C ARG A 175 -8.29 12.74 -7.05
N ALA A 176 -7.93 13.80 -6.34
CA ALA A 176 -8.71 15.03 -6.31
C ALA A 176 -8.76 15.70 -7.68
N GLY A 177 -9.94 16.23 -8.04
CA GLY A 177 -10.13 17.02 -9.26
C GLY A 177 -10.10 16.21 -10.56
N ARG A 178 -10.44 14.92 -10.51
CA ARG A 178 -10.53 14.08 -11.70
C ARG A 178 -11.84 13.30 -11.67
N ASP A 179 -12.72 13.57 -12.62
CA ASP A 179 -14.06 12.95 -12.72
C ASP A 179 -14.01 11.51 -13.30
N ASN A 180 -12.95 10.76 -12.99
CA ASN A 180 -12.83 9.36 -13.38
C ASN A 180 -13.05 8.45 -12.17
N LYS A 181 -13.85 7.40 -12.36
CA LYS A 181 -14.11 6.39 -11.33
C LYS A 181 -12.81 5.72 -10.90
N SER A 182 -12.58 5.64 -9.59
CA SER A 182 -11.48 4.89 -9.03
C SER A 182 -11.78 3.39 -9.09
N LEU A 183 -10.74 2.60 -9.34
CA LEU A 183 -10.79 1.14 -9.23
C LEU A 183 -10.44 0.66 -7.81
N PHE A 184 -10.07 1.59 -6.92
CA PHE A 184 -9.57 1.31 -5.59
C PHE A 184 -10.58 1.79 -4.56
N GLU A 185 -11.65 1.02 -4.41
CA GLU A 185 -12.71 1.30 -3.45
C GLU A 185 -13.34 -0.01 -2.97
N LYS A 186 -13.64 -0.10 -1.67
CA LYS A 186 -14.32 -1.26 -1.10
C LYS A 186 -15.17 -0.86 0.10
N GLN A 187 -16.29 -1.56 0.28
CA GLN A 187 -17.22 -1.38 1.38
C GLN A 187 -17.60 -2.74 1.97
N ALA A 188 -17.78 -2.78 3.29
CA ALA A 188 -18.50 -3.82 4.00
C ALA A 188 -19.70 -3.16 4.68
N ALA A 189 -20.90 -3.56 4.27
CA ALA A 189 -22.15 -3.00 4.77
C ALA A 189 -22.42 -3.48 6.20
N ASN A 190 -22.88 -2.58 7.05
CA ASN A 190 -23.42 -2.90 8.35
C ASN A 190 -24.79 -3.58 8.18
N ASP A 191 -24.85 -4.85 8.54
CA ASP A 191 -26.05 -5.68 8.50
C ASP A 191 -26.06 -6.60 9.73
N GLU A 192 -27.06 -6.44 10.59
CA GLU A 192 -27.20 -7.19 11.85
C GLU A 192 -27.09 -8.70 11.68
N SER A 193 -27.49 -9.24 10.52
CA SER A 193 -27.45 -10.68 10.24
C SER A 193 -26.06 -11.21 9.84
N THR A 194 -25.14 -10.34 9.41
CA THR A 194 -23.81 -10.72 8.91
C THR A 194 -22.64 -10.05 9.64
N ASN A 195 -22.94 -9.12 10.55
CA ASN A 195 -21.92 -8.42 11.31
C ASN A 195 -21.06 -9.38 12.15
N VAL A 196 -19.74 -9.13 12.12
CA VAL A 196 -18.74 -9.93 12.84
C VAL A 196 -18.47 -9.35 14.24
N TYR A 197 -18.73 -8.05 14.44
CA TYR A 197 -18.43 -7.34 15.69
C TYR A 197 -19.68 -6.67 16.28
N GLY A 198 -20.68 -7.47 16.66
CA GLY A 198 -21.94 -6.95 17.19
C GLY A 198 -22.64 -6.07 16.15
N ASP A 199 -22.68 -4.75 16.36
CA ASP A 199 -23.31 -3.81 15.42
C ASP A 199 -22.36 -3.29 14.32
N TRP A 200 -21.18 -3.89 14.15
CA TRP A 200 -20.21 -3.49 13.13
C TRP A 200 -19.83 -4.67 12.22
N PRO A 201 -19.67 -4.41 10.91
CA PRO A 201 -19.21 -5.40 9.96
C PRO A 201 -17.71 -5.69 10.13
N GLU A 202 -17.22 -6.71 9.42
CA GLU A 202 -15.79 -7.00 9.34
C GLU A 202 -14.99 -5.79 8.81
N ALA A 203 -13.74 -5.66 9.25
CA ALA A 203 -12.82 -4.66 8.68
C ALA A 203 -12.60 -4.93 7.20
N VAL A 204 -12.53 -3.87 6.40
CA VAL A 204 -12.34 -3.98 4.95
C VAL A 204 -10.92 -3.57 4.58
N GLU A 205 -10.30 -4.41 3.75
CA GLU A 205 -8.95 -4.19 3.25
C GLU A 205 -8.94 -3.91 1.75
N LEU A 206 -8.09 -2.99 1.35
CA LEU A 206 -7.86 -2.60 -0.04
C LEU A 206 -6.37 -2.35 -0.25
N SER A 207 -5.81 -2.94 -1.30
CA SER A 207 -4.39 -2.86 -1.61
C SER A 207 -4.19 -2.75 -3.09
N GLY A 208 -3.11 -2.09 -3.51
CA GLY A 208 -2.81 -2.01 -4.93
C GLY A 208 -1.61 -1.15 -5.26
N CYS A 209 -1.52 -0.88 -6.56
CA CYS A 209 -0.51 -0.05 -7.17
C CYS A 209 -1.23 1.12 -7.82
N TYR A 210 -1.10 2.31 -7.24
CA TYR A 210 -1.74 3.52 -7.75
C TYR A 210 -0.86 4.16 -8.83
N PRO A 211 -1.36 4.42 -10.05
CA PRO A 211 -0.53 4.95 -11.14
C PRO A 211 -0.07 6.39 -10.84
N ARG A 212 1.21 6.66 -11.10
CA ARG A 212 1.73 8.03 -11.13
C ARG A 212 1.11 8.78 -12.31
N ASN A 213 0.87 10.06 -12.11
CA ASN A 213 0.48 10.92 -13.22
C ASN A 213 1.74 11.44 -13.90
N HIS A 214 2.04 10.90 -15.07
CA HIS A 214 2.93 11.58 -15.99
C HIS A 214 2.07 12.52 -16.81
N THR A 215 2.26 13.82 -16.65
CA THR A 215 1.92 14.73 -17.75
C THR A 215 2.83 14.34 -18.89
N ASP A 216 2.39 13.41 -19.73
CA ASP A 216 2.98 13.21 -21.05
C ASP A 216 3.00 14.59 -21.69
N GLY A 217 4.18 15.04 -22.08
CA GLY A 217 4.38 16.22 -22.91
C GLY A 217 3.83 16.01 -24.32
N LYS A 218 2.57 15.59 -24.45
CA LYS A 218 1.81 15.58 -25.69
C LYS A 218 0.77 16.68 -25.61
N VAL A 219 1.27 17.89 -25.88
CA VAL A 219 0.48 18.88 -26.60
C VAL A 219 0.24 18.28 -27.99
N SER A 220 -1.01 17.96 -28.29
CA SER A 220 -1.53 17.82 -29.65
C SER A 220 -2.35 19.05 -29.98
#